data_AF-A0A7D4BBJ6-F1
#
_entry.id   AF-A0A7D4BBJ6-F1
#
_cell.length_a   1.000
_cell.length_b   1.000
_cell.length_c   1.000
_cell.angle_alpha   90.00
_cell.angle_beta   90.00
_cell.angle_gamma   90.00
#
_symmetry.space_group_name_H-M   'P 1'
#
loop_
_entity.id
_entity.type
_entity.pdbx_description
1 polymer ?
#
loop_
_entity_poly.entity_id
_entity_poly.type
_entity_poly.pdbx_seq_one_letter_code
_entity_poly.pdbx_strand_id
1 'polypeptide(L)'
;MNDQDNERAIDRIDRKLGRAWSRIGGTLFALIGLAMLASALGSGDIAGHWPLLLGAAVMFSLASLAFRSRLGLSELLDDGPPGRKG
;
A
#
# COMPACT_ATOMS: atom_id res chain seq x y z
N MET A 1 -22.24 -2.90 30.44
CA MET A 1 -21.27 -3.16 29.37
C MET A 1 -20.82 -1.78 28.91
N ASN A 2 -19.57 -1.40 29.17
CA ASN A 2 -19.10 -0.01 29.06
C ASN A 2 -18.93 0.39 27.59
N ASP A 3 -19.52 1.52 27.18
CA ASP A 3 -19.35 2.08 25.83
C ASP A 3 -17.88 2.32 25.46
N GLN A 4 -17.03 2.62 26.45
CA GLN A 4 -15.58 2.80 26.28
C GLN A 4 -14.85 1.52 25.81
N ASP A 5 -15.37 0.33 26.11
CA ASP A 5 -14.78 -0.92 25.65
C ASP A 5 -15.12 -1.20 24.17
N ASN A 6 -16.29 -0.73 23.72
CA ASN A 6 -16.74 -0.83 22.34
C ASN A 6 -15.94 0.10 21.42
N GLU A 7 -15.71 1.36 21.82
CA GLU A 7 -14.89 2.31 21.06
C GLU A 7 -13.47 1.76 20.85
N ARG A 8 -12.84 1.24 21.90
CA ARG A 8 -11.49 0.62 21.83
C ARG A 8 -11.43 -0.65 21.00
N ALA A 9 -12.55 -1.35 20.80
CA ALA A 9 -12.63 -2.54 19.96
C ALA A 9 -12.74 -2.16 18.49
N ILE A 10 -13.58 -1.17 18.16
CA ILE A 10 -13.76 -0.63 16.80
C ILE A 10 -12.45 -0.05 16.28
N ASP A 11 -11.75 0.72 17.11
CA ASP A 11 -10.49 1.38 16.75
C ASP A 11 -9.36 0.39 16.42
N ARG A 12 -9.37 -0.78 17.08
CA ARG A 12 -8.45 -1.89 16.79
C ARG A 12 -8.79 -2.62 15.49
N ILE A 13 -10.07 -2.71 15.14
CA ILE A 13 -10.54 -3.35 13.91
C ILE A 13 -10.19 -2.46 12.71
N ASP A 14 -10.39 -1.16 12.82
CA ASP A 14 -10.08 -0.21 11.75
C ASP A 14 -8.58 -0.15 11.42
N ARG A 15 -7.71 -0.14 12.44
CA ARG A 15 -6.25 -0.26 12.26
C ARG A 15 -5.81 -1.58 11.62
N LYS A 16 -6.60 -2.65 11.72
CA LYS A 16 -6.31 -3.93 11.04
C LYS A 16 -6.80 -3.89 9.60
N LEU A 17 -7.98 -3.32 9.35
CA LEU A 17 -8.54 -3.13 8.00
C LEU A 17 -7.66 -2.22 7.16
N GLY A 18 -7.18 -1.09 7.70
CA GLY A 18 -6.27 -0.19 7.01
C GLY A 18 -4.95 -0.86 6.61
N ARG A 19 -4.37 -1.67 7.50
CA ARG A 19 -3.15 -2.45 7.19
C ARG A 19 -3.42 -3.55 6.15
N ALA A 20 -4.57 -4.22 6.22
CA ALA A 20 -4.95 -5.21 5.23
C ALA A 20 -5.13 -4.57 3.85
N TRP A 21 -5.82 -3.43 3.78
CA TRP A 21 -6.03 -2.66 2.55
C TRP A 21 -4.73 -2.17 1.93
N SER A 22 -3.80 -1.62 2.73
CA SER A 22 -2.49 -1.20 2.23
C SER A 22 -1.69 -2.38 1.65
N ARG A 23 -1.74 -3.55 2.30
CA ARG A 23 -1.10 -4.78 1.76
C ARG A 23 -1.76 -5.28 0.50
N ILE A 24 -3.10 -5.21 0.40
CA ILE A 24 -3.83 -5.60 -0.83
C ILE A 24 -3.44 -4.65 -1.97
N GLY A 25 -3.44 -3.34 -1.75
CA GLY A 25 -2.98 -2.35 -2.73
C GLY A 25 -1.54 -2.56 -3.15
N GLY A 26 -0.63 -2.79 -2.20
CA GLY A 26 0.77 -3.11 -2.48
C GLY A 26 0.94 -4.40 -3.29
N THR A 27 0.12 -5.42 -3.03
CA THR A 27 0.13 -6.68 -3.79
C THR A 27 -0.35 -6.44 -5.23
N LEU A 28 -1.40 -5.65 -5.42
CA LEU A 28 -1.89 -5.25 -6.74
C LEU A 28 -0.82 -4.50 -7.54
N PHE A 29 -0.15 -3.52 -6.93
CA PHE A 29 0.95 -2.80 -7.59
C PHE A 29 2.12 -3.73 -7.95
N ALA A 30 2.46 -4.69 -7.08
CA ALA A 30 3.50 -5.66 -7.37
C ALA A 30 3.13 -6.57 -8.55
N LEU A 31 1.88 -7.04 -8.64
CA LEU A 31 1.40 -7.86 -9.75
C LEU A 31 1.40 -7.09 -11.07
N ILE A 32 0.97 -5.83 -11.06
CA ILE A 32 0.98 -4.96 -12.25
C ILE A 32 2.42 -4.71 -12.70
N GLY A 33 3.33 -4.38 -11.77
CA GLY A 33 4.75 -4.20 -12.07
C GLY A 33 5.40 -5.46 -12.64
N LEU A 34 5.06 -6.64 -12.10
CA LEU A 34 5.55 -7.92 -12.60
C LEU A 34 5.02 -8.22 -14.02
N ALA A 35 3.74 -7.95 -14.29
CA ALA A 35 3.16 -8.14 -15.61
C ALA A 35 3.81 -7.22 -16.66
N MET A 36 4.05 -5.95 -16.31
CA MET A 36 4.80 -5.02 -17.16
C MET A 36 6.22 -5.53 -17.42
N LEU A 37 6.95 -5.96 -16.39
CA LEU A 37 8.30 -6.49 -16.54
C LEU A 37 8.34 -7.73 -17.43
N ALA A 38 7.39 -8.67 -17.24
CA ALA A 38 7.27 -9.86 -18.07
C ALA A 38 6.97 -9.51 -19.53
N SER A 39 6.11 -8.51 -19.78
CA SER A 39 5.81 -8.03 -21.14
C SER A 39 7.03 -7.38 -21.81
N ALA A 40 7.84 -6.63 -21.06
CA ALA A 40 9.05 -6.00 -21.58
C ALA A 40 10.17 -7.02 -21.86
N LEU A 41 10.30 -8.05 -21.02
CA LEU A 41 11.29 -9.12 -21.21
C LEU A 41 10.88 -10.09 -22.32
N GLY A 42 9.57 -10.33 -22.50
CA GLY A 42 9.04 -11.19 -23.55
C GLY A 42 9.13 -10.60 -24.96
N SER A 43 9.30 -9.28 -25.10
CA SER A 43 9.34 -8.62 -26.41
C SER A 43 10.69 -8.74 -27.12
N GLY A 44 11.76 -9.08 -26.40
CA GLY A 44 13.12 -9.22 -26.97
C GLY A 44 13.79 -7.90 -27.37
N ASP A 45 13.07 -6.77 -27.34
CA ASP A 45 13.60 -5.43 -27.58
C ASP A 45 13.45 -4.54 -26.33
N ILE A 46 14.49 -4.55 -25.50
CA ILE A 46 14.54 -3.77 -24.26
C ILE A 46 14.62 -2.26 -24.53
N ALA A 47 15.26 -1.86 -25.63
CA ALA A 47 15.49 -0.46 -25.95
C ALA A 47 14.19 0.25 -26.37
N GLY A 48 13.27 -0.44 -27.07
CA GLY A 48 11.94 0.09 -27.37
C GLY A 48 10.98 0.11 -26.16
N HIS A 49 11.25 -0.70 -25.14
CA HIS A 49 10.34 -0.92 -24.00
C HIS A 49 10.85 -0.31 -22.68
N TRP A 50 11.85 0.58 -22.74
CA TRP A 50 12.31 1.33 -21.55
C TRP A 50 11.20 2.07 -20.79
N PRO A 51 10.14 2.64 -21.43
CA PRO A 51 9.06 3.29 -20.68
C PRO A 51 8.27 2.27 -19.86
N LEU A 52 8.14 1.04 -20.38
CA LEU A 52 7.45 -0.07 -19.72
C LEU A 52 8.26 -0.56 -18.50
N LEU A 53 9.59 -0.63 -18.63
CA LEU A 53 10.50 -0.94 -17.53
C LEU A 53 10.47 0.14 -16.44
N LEU A 54 10.43 1.41 -16.84
CA LEU A 54 10.32 2.53 -15.90
C LEU A 54 8.96 2.49 -15.19
N GLY A 55 7.87 2.19 -15.91
CA GLY A 55 6.55 1.94 -15.34
C GLY A 55 6.56 0.79 -14.32
N ALA A 56 7.20 -0.34 -14.65
CA ALA A 56 7.37 -1.47 -13.73
C ALA A 56 8.13 -1.05 -12.46
N ALA A 57 9.24 -0.31 -12.61
CA ALA A 57 10.02 0.19 -11.48
C ALA A 57 9.22 1.14 -10.57
N VAL A 58 8.39 2.02 -11.15
CA VAL A 58 7.49 2.89 -10.39
C VAL A 58 6.44 2.06 -9.64
N MET A 59 5.83 1.07 -10.29
CA MET A 59 4.86 0.18 -9.64
C MET A 59 5.47 -0.62 -8.50
N PHE A 60 6.70 -1.14 -8.66
CA PHE A 60 7.42 -1.79 -7.56
C PHE A 60 7.79 -0.83 -6.43
N SER A 61 8.11 0.43 -6.75
CA SER A 61 8.37 1.46 -5.75
C SER A 61 7.12 1.78 -4.94
N LEU A 62 5.97 1.92 -5.60
CA LEU A 62 4.66 2.11 -4.95
C LEU A 62 4.25 0.89 -4.13
N ALA A 63 4.48 -0.33 -4.64
CA ALA A 63 4.25 -1.55 -3.90
C ALA A 63 5.11 -1.61 -2.63
N SER A 64 6.41 -1.31 -2.76
CA SER A 64 7.33 -1.24 -1.63
C SER A 64 6.90 -0.18 -0.62
N LEU A 65 6.47 0.99 -1.08
CA LEU A 65 5.96 2.04 -0.23
C LEU A 65 4.67 1.64 0.49
N ALA A 66 3.76 0.94 -0.19
CA ALA A 66 2.54 0.39 0.40
C ALA A 66 2.87 -0.67 1.47
N PHE A 67 3.79 -1.60 1.20
CA PHE A 67 4.24 -2.58 2.20
C PHE A 67 5.04 -1.97 3.35
N ARG A 68 5.76 -0.87 3.09
CA ARG A 68 6.55 -0.13 4.08
C ARG A 68 5.69 0.85 4.89
N SER A 69 4.52 1.24 4.39
CA SER A 69 3.56 2.07 5.11
C SER A 69 3.05 1.30 6.34
N ARG A 70 3.72 1.55 7.47
CA ARG A 70 3.34 1.04 8.80
C ARG A 70 2.26 1.90 9.46
N LEU A 71 1.96 3.06 8.87
CA LEU A 71 0.94 3.99 9.36
C LEU A 71 -0.44 3.39 9.04
N GLY A 72 -1.27 3.26 10.07
CA GLY A 72 -2.66 2.84 9.87
C GLY A 72 -3.38 3.86 8.98
N LEU A 73 -4.38 3.41 8.22
CA LEU A 73 -5.25 4.32 7.44
C LEU A 73 -5.82 5.44 8.33
N SER A 74 -6.04 5.16 9.62
CA SER A 74 -6.44 6.13 10.62
C SER A 74 -5.38 7.20 10.92
N GLU A 75 -4.08 6.92 10.89
CA GLU A 75 -3.03 7.95 11.05
C GLU A 75 -2.86 8.85 9.82
N LEU A 76 -3.37 8.42 8.66
CA LEU A 76 -3.39 9.21 7.42
C LEU A 76 -4.66 10.07 7.27
N LEU A 77 -5.76 9.66 7.92
CA LEU A 77 -7.03 10.38 7.95
C LEU A 77 -7.18 11.26 9.19
N ASP A 78 -6.47 10.95 10.27
CA ASP A 78 -6.36 11.78 11.45
C ASP A 78 -5.30 12.85 11.17
N ASP A 79 -5.73 14.01 10.67
CA ASP A 79 -4.97 15.26 10.52
C ASP A 79 -4.63 15.88 11.92
N GLY A 80 -4.38 15.02 12.90
CA GLY A 80 -4.08 15.36 14.29
C GLY A 80 -2.58 15.17 14.58
N PRO A 81 -1.94 16.11 15.31
CA PRO A 81 -0.52 15.99 15.63
C PRO A 81 -0.23 14.65 16.35
N PRO A 82 0.85 13.95 15.97
CA PRO A 82 1.19 12.66 16.56
C PRO A 82 1.43 12.86 18.07
N GLY A 83 0.51 12.31 18.88
CA GLY A 83 0.61 12.35 20.34
C GLY A 83 -0.51 13.08 21.07
N ARG A 84 -1.50 13.68 20.38
CA ARG A 84 -2.67 14.27 21.05
C ARG A 84 -3.82 13.25 21.19
N LYS A 85 -3.60 12.38 22.17
CA LYS A 85 -4.52 11.56 22.99
C LYS A 85 -6.01 11.97 23.00
N GLY A 86 -6.86 10.95 23.16
CA GLY A 86 -8.17 10.98 23.81
C GLY A 86 -8.61 9.56 24.15
#